data_AF-M1FDK9-F1
#
_entry.id   AF-M1FDK9-F1
#
_cell.length_a   1.000
_cell.length_b   1.000
_cell.length_c   1.000
_cell.angle_alpha   90.00
_cell.angle_beta   90.00
_cell.angle_gamma   90.00
#
_symmetry.space_group_name_H-M   'P 1'
#
loop_
_entity.id
_entity.type
_entity.pdbx_description
1 polymer ?
#
loop_
_entity_poly.entity_id
_entity_poly.type
_entity_poly.pdbx_seq_one_letter_code
_entity_poly.pdbx_strand_id
1 'polypeptide(L)'
;MGHTKIIEQNMNPIKISEVINLAVGKLFSFFVFIGMAIVVYEVIARYVFTAPSVWAPSYTQRVFAGYFILIGAYTLIKGGHVRVDILLNTRSLEAMKHE
;
A
#
# COMPACT_ATOMS: atom_id res chain seq x y z
N MET A 1 29.31 20.15 0.44
CA MET A 1 29.08 20.05 -1.02
C MET A 1 27.68 19.50 -1.31
N GLY A 2 26.63 20.12 -0.75
CA GLY A 2 25.28 19.53 -0.67
C GLY A 2 24.13 20.53 -0.69
N HIS A 3 24.36 21.76 -1.17
CA HIS A 3 23.35 22.81 -1.23
C HIS A 3 23.06 23.33 -2.64
N THR A 4 23.72 22.80 -3.68
CA THR A 4 23.56 23.26 -5.08
C THR A 4 22.64 22.39 -5.93
N LYS A 5 22.29 21.15 -5.51
CA LYS A 5 21.37 20.29 -6.28
C LYS A 5 19.89 20.66 -6.17
N ILE A 6 19.54 21.64 -5.33
CA ILE A 6 18.15 22.09 -5.12
C ILE A 6 17.67 23.04 -6.22
N ILE A 7 18.59 23.66 -6.97
CA ILE A 7 18.27 24.75 -7.92
C ILE A 7 18.33 24.26 -9.39
N GLU A 8 18.86 23.06 -9.66
CA GLU A 8 19.09 22.59 -11.04
C GLU A 8 18.09 21.53 -11.54
N GLN A 9 17.14 21.08 -10.72
CA GLN A 9 16.24 20.00 -11.12
C GLN A 9 14.94 20.54 -11.77
N ASN A 10 15.14 21.27 -12.86
CA ASN A 10 14.12 21.58 -13.87
C ASN A 10 13.62 20.24 -14.45
N MET A 11 12.33 19.92 -14.32
CA MET A 11 11.61 18.73 -14.86
C MET A 11 12.47 17.48 -15.18
N ASN A 12 12.84 16.70 -14.16
CA ASN A 12 13.28 15.33 -14.37
C ASN A 12 12.08 14.37 -14.29
N PRO A 13 11.95 13.37 -15.19
CA PRO A 13 10.79 12.46 -15.25
C PRO A 13 10.53 11.72 -13.94
N ILE A 14 11.57 11.53 -13.12
CA ILE A 14 11.50 10.89 -11.80
C ILE A 14 10.69 11.73 -10.80
N LYS A 15 10.81 13.07 -10.82
CA LYS A 15 10.04 13.92 -9.90
C LYS A 15 8.55 13.96 -10.27
N ILE A 16 8.25 13.81 -11.56
CA ILE A 16 6.87 13.80 -12.04
C ILE A 16 6.15 12.55 -11.53
N SER A 17 6.80 11.39 -11.58
CA SER A 17 6.20 10.15 -11.06
C SER A 17 6.01 10.18 -9.54
N GLU A 18 6.93 10.79 -8.78
CA GLU A 18 6.79 10.98 -7.34
C GLU A 18 5.58 11.85 -6.99
N VAL A 19 5.42 13.01 -7.65
CA VAL A 19 4.30 13.93 -7.41
C VAL A 19 2.96 13.29 -7.79
N ILE A 20 2.91 12.58 -8.92
CA ILE A 20 1.70 11.85 -9.35
C ILE A 20 1.31 10.80 -8.29
N ASN A 21 2.26 9.97 -7.85
CA ASN A 21 1.98 8.93 -6.86
C ASN A 21 1.55 9.51 -5.50
N LEU A 22 2.13 10.63 -5.06
CA LEU A 22 1.71 11.33 -3.84
C LEU A 22 0.29 11.89 -3.95
N ALA A 23 -0.06 12.50 -5.09
CA ALA A 23 -1.39 13.04 -5.34
C ALA A 23 -2.45 11.94 -5.41
N VAL A 24 -2.17 10.88 -6.18
CA VAL A 24 -3.04 9.70 -6.31
C VAL A 24 -3.21 9.01 -4.96
N GLY A 25 -2.13 8.77 -4.22
CA GLY A 25 -2.20 8.15 -2.90
C GLY A 25 -3.06 8.95 -1.91
N LYS A 26 -2.97 10.29 -1.94
CA LYS A 26 -3.79 11.15 -1.08
C LYS A 26 -5.27 11.15 -1.49
N LEU A 27 -5.57 11.12 -2.78
CA LEU A 27 -6.95 11.02 -3.29
C LEU A 27 -7.58 9.67 -2.91
N PHE A 28 -6.87 8.57 -3.15
CA PHE A 28 -7.37 7.22 -2.88
C PHE A 28 -7.48 6.91 -1.38
N SER A 29 -6.75 7.62 -0.51
CA SER A 29 -6.92 7.49 0.95
C SER A 29 -8.35 7.73 1.41
N PHE A 30 -9.11 8.60 0.73
CA PHE A 30 -10.51 8.86 1.06
C PHE A 30 -11.45 7.77 0.53
N PHE A 31 -11.10 7.13 -0.58
CA PHE A 31 -11.93 6.08 -1.19
C PHE A 31 -11.94 4.78 -0.37
N VAL A 32 -10.96 4.59 0.53
CA VAL A 32 -10.92 3.44 1.45
C VAL A 32 -12.20 3.37 2.30
N PHE A 33 -12.74 4.52 2.72
CA PHE A 33 -13.99 4.57 3.48
C PHE A 33 -15.20 4.10 2.66
N ILE A 34 -15.23 4.39 1.36
CA ILE A 34 -16.26 3.91 0.45
C ILE A 34 -16.17 2.38 0.32
N GLY A 35 -14.95 1.85 0.14
CA GLY A 35 -14.72 0.40 0.11
C GLY A 35 -15.15 -0.29 1.40
N MET A 36 -14.83 0.30 2.55
CA MET A 36 -15.27 -0.18 3.86
C MET A 36 -16.81 -0.21 3.96
N ALA A 37 -17.49 0.86 3.56
CA ALA A 37 -18.95 0.94 3.60
C ALA A 37 -19.63 -0.15 2.75
N ILE A 38 -19.07 -0.43 1.56
CA ILE A 38 -19.56 -1.49 0.67
C ILE A 38 -19.42 -2.88 1.33
N VAL A 39 -18.27 -3.16 1.96
CA VAL A 39 -18.05 -4.44 2.66
C VAL A 39 -19.00 -4.59 3.85
N VAL A 40 -19.19 -3.53 4.64
CA VAL A 40 -20.13 -3.54 5.77
C VAL A 40 -21.57 -3.78 5.29
N TYR A 41 -22.00 -3.09 4.23
CA TYR A 41 -23.30 -3.34 3.61
C TYR A 41 -23.46 -4.79 3.16
N GLU A 42 -22.41 -5.38 2.56
CA GLU A 42 -22.46 -6.77 2.10
C GLU A 42 -22.57 -7.77 3.25
N VAL A 43 -21.83 -7.54 4.34
CA VAL A 43 -21.92 -8.35 5.57
C VAL A 43 -23.36 -8.27 6.11
N ILE A 44 -23.95 -7.08 6.20
CA ILE A 44 -25.33 -6.92 6.65
C ILE A 44 -26.31 -7.62 5.69
N ALA A 45 -26.17 -7.43 4.37
CA ALA A 45 -27.01 -8.07 3.37
C ALA A 45 -26.97 -9.61 3.46
N ARG A 46 -25.78 -10.17 3.69
CA ARG A 46 -25.58 -11.62 3.80
C ARG A 46 -26.14 -12.18 5.09
N TYR A 47 -25.88 -11.54 6.23
CA TYR A 47 -26.23 -12.11 7.54
C TYR A 47 -27.62 -11.69 8.04
N VAL A 48 -28.13 -10.53 7.63
CA VAL A 48 -29.45 -10.03 8.07
C VAL A 48 -30.53 -10.34 7.04
N PHE A 49 -30.26 -10.10 5.76
CA PHE A 49 -31.25 -10.25 4.69
C PHE A 49 -31.16 -11.60 3.96
N THR A 50 -30.19 -12.46 4.30
CA THR A 50 -29.94 -13.76 3.66
C THR A 50 -29.85 -13.68 2.13
N ALA A 51 -29.50 -12.52 1.60
CA ALA A 51 -29.49 -12.21 0.17
C ALA A 51 -28.05 -11.91 -0.26
N PRO A 52 -27.22 -12.95 -0.51
CA PRO A 52 -25.84 -12.76 -0.92
C PRO A 52 -25.75 -12.18 -2.33
N SER A 53 -25.06 -11.06 -2.48
CA SER A 53 -24.72 -10.48 -3.78
C SER A 53 -23.59 -11.27 -4.46
N VAL A 54 -23.87 -11.89 -5.61
CA VAL A 54 -22.92 -12.76 -6.34
C VAL A 54 -21.71 -11.97 -6.90
N TRP A 55 -21.89 -10.69 -7.21
CA TRP A 55 -20.86 -9.86 -7.84
C TRP A 55 -19.92 -9.18 -6.83
N ALA A 56 -20.36 -8.97 -5.60
CA ALA A 56 -19.65 -8.15 -4.62
C ALA A 56 -18.30 -8.75 -4.16
N PRO A 57 -18.16 -10.04 -3.85
CA PRO A 57 -16.88 -10.61 -3.41
C PRO A 57 -15.78 -10.46 -4.48
N SER A 58 -16.15 -10.76 -5.74
CA SER A 58 -15.25 -10.67 -6.90
C SER A 58 -14.84 -9.23 -7.20
N TYR A 59 -15.73 -8.26 -7.00
CA TYR A 59 -15.44 -6.84 -7.19
C TYR A 59 -14.52 -6.30 -6.09
N THR A 60 -14.86 -6.61 -4.84
CA THR A 60 -14.06 -6.24 -3.65
C THR A 60 -12.63 -6.74 -3.79
N GLN A 61 -12.42 -8.00 -4.19
CA GLN A 61 -11.08 -8.55 -4.39
C GLN A 61 -10.24 -7.76 -5.40
N ARG A 62 -10.83 -7.35 -6.53
CA ARG A 62 -10.14 -6.56 -7.56
C ARG A 62 -9.79 -5.15 -7.08
N VAL A 63 -10.72 -4.52 -6.36
CA VAL A 63 -10.51 -3.20 -5.78
C VAL A 63 -9.40 -3.24 -4.73
N PHE A 64 -9.40 -4.23 -3.83
CA PHE A 64 -8.34 -4.40 -2.83
C PHE A 64 -6.97 -4.69 -3.47
N ALA A 65 -6.91 -5.47 -4.54
CA ALA A 65 -5.67 -5.68 -5.28
C ALA A 65 -5.11 -4.37 -5.85
N GLY A 66 -5.97 -3.51 -6.41
CA GLY A 66 -5.58 -2.18 -6.86
C GLY A 66 -5.08 -1.29 -5.72
N TYR A 67 -5.78 -1.30 -4.57
CA TYR A 67 -5.34 -0.57 -3.38
C TYR A 67 -3.95 -0.99 -2.90
N PHE A 68 -3.65 -2.29 -2.90
CA PHE A 68 -2.36 -2.79 -2.45
C PHE A 68 -1.21 -2.23 -3.29
N ILE A 69 -1.38 -2.14 -4.62
CA ILE A 69 -0.37 -1.57 -5.52
C ILE A 69 -0.19 -0.08 -5.26
N LEU A 70 -1.28 0.67 -5.11
CA LEU A 70 -1.24 2.12 -4.86
C LEU A 70 -0.57 2.45 -3.52
N ILE A 71 -0.92 1.71 -2.47
CA ILE A 71 -0.31 1.85 -1.14
C ILE A 71 1.17 1.44 -1.19
N GLY A 72 1.49 0.36 -1.92
CA GLY A 72 2.87 -0.09 -2.12
C GLY A 72 3.73 0.99 -2.78
N ALA A 73 3.27 1.60 -3.86
CA ALA A 73 3.96 2.69 -4.55
C ALA A 73 4.17 3.91 -3.64
N TYR A 74 3.14 4.32 -2.90
CA TYR A 74 3.21 5.44 -1.94
C TYR A 74 4.21 5.17 -0.80
N THR A 75 4.17 3.95 -0.24
CA THR A 75 5.05 3.53 0.85
C THR A 75 6.50 3.42 0.41
N LEU A 76 6.74 2.98 -0.84
CA LEU A 76 8.08 2.88 -1.42
C LEU A 76 8.72 4.27 -1.58
N ILE A 77 7.97 5.27 -2.06
CA ILE A 77 8.45 6.66 -2.15
C ILE A 77 8.81 7.22 -0.77
N LYS A 78 8.03 6.88 0.26
CA LYS A 78 8.30 7.31 1.63
C LYS A 78 9.40 6.50 2.34
N GLY A 79 9.96 5.46 1.71
CA GLY A 79 10.95 4.59 2.32
C GLY A 79 10.44 3.80 3.54
N GLY A 80 9.11 3.69 3.71
CA GLY A 80 8.47 3.05 4.85
C GLY A 80 8.23 1.55 4.67
N HIS A 81 8.84 0.93 3.66
CA HIS A 81 8.67 -0.49 3.40
C HIS A 81 9.35 -1.30 4.51
N VAL A 82 8.57 -2.09 5.25
CA VAL A 82 9.10 -2.94 6.32
C VAL A 82 9.96 -4.02 5.69
N ARG A 83 11.29 -3.90 5.83
CA ARG A 83 12.22 -4.96 5.49
C ARG A 83 12.11 -6.04 6.55
N VAL A 84 11.63 -7.21 6.13
CA VAL A 84 11.49 -8.37 6.98
C VAL A 84 12.78 -9.19 6.88
N ASP A 85 13.76 -8.85 7.72
CA ASP A 85 15.09 -9.46 7.75
C ASP A 85 15.12 -10.83 8.47
N ILE A 86 14.16 -11.73 8.18
CA ILE A 86 14.02 -13.02 8.88
C ILE A 86 15.26 -13.91 8.72
N LEU A 87 15.89 -13.90 7.53
CA LEU A 87 17.06 -14.75 7.25
C LEU A 87 18.35 -14.26 7.93
N LEU A 88 18.40 -13.00 8.37
CA LEU A 88 19.55 -12.47 9.10
C LEU A 88 19.56 -12.94 10.56
N ASN A 89 18.39 -13.25 11.13
CA ASN A 89 18.31 -13.64 12.54
C ASN A 89 18.65 -15.12 12.78
N THR A 90 18.49 -16.01 11.79
CA THR A 90 18.80 -17.44 11.98
C THR A 90 20.29 -17.72 11.98
N ARG A 91 21.08 -17.01 11.16
CA ARG A 91 22.55 -17.23 11.13
C ARG A 91 23.29 -16.60 12.31
N SER A 92 22.71 -15.60 12.99
CA SER A 92 23.28 -15.04 14.22
C SER A 92 23.12 -15.96 15.43
N LEU A 93 22.08 -16.80 15.45
CA LEU A 93 21.83 -17.75 16.54
C LEU A 93 22.79 -18.96 16.51
N GLU A 94 23.21 -19.42 15.33
CA GLU A 94 24.22 -20.49 15.23
C GLU A 94 25.61 -20.02 15.68
N ALA A 95 25.94 -18.74 15.46
CA ALA A 95 27.21 -18.17 15.91
C ALA A 95 27.32 -18.09 17.45
N MET A 96 26.20 -17.96 18.18
CA MET A 96 26.18 -17.95 19.65
C MET A 96 26.13 -19.34 20.30
N LYS A 97 25.89 -20.41 19.53
CA LYS A 97 25.85 -21.79 20.06
C LYS A 97 27.24 -22.43 20.17
N HIS A 98 28.25 -21.80 19.57
CA HIS A 98 29.63 -22.29 19.50
C HIS A 98 30.60 -21.54 20.43
N GLU A 99 30.11 -20.60 21.24
CA GLU A 99 30.80 -20.04 22.42
C GLU A 99 30.30 -20.73 23.71
#